data_AF-A0A952N940-F1
#
_entry.id   AF-A0A952N940-F1
#
_cell.length_a   1.000
_cell.length_b   1.000
_cell.length_c   1.000
_cell.angle_alpha   90.00
_cell.angle_beta   90.00
_cell.angle_gamma   90.00
#
_symmetry.space_group_name_H-M   'P 1'
#
loop_
_entity.id
_entity.type
_entity.pdbx_description
1 polymer ?
#
loop_
_entity_poly.entity_id
_entity_poly.type
_entity_poly.pdbx_seq_one_letter_code
_entity_poly.pdbx_strand_id
1 'polypeptide(L)'
;MKASQFYTSEKYLESITECKRVIYFDSEKLYHSTAYEIMGDSYKEAGFFSEAVQAYNLAETFSFNEEAIFNLKLKKVKINILRRTTSNAHRLLDELDSTFHYSKDEEIFYWRGWTYIFEDDWKSASIEFTKIDSLHELKNFCEKVDNEKYSVTFAKTISAILPGSGQIYSGHYVNGLVSLGWNVLWGYLSIKAFKADRIFDGMMISSLLWLRFYNGNISNSEKFVTEKNQEITNNALYYLQNQYKGMKP
;
A
#
# COMPACT_ATOMS: atom_id res chain seq x y z
N MET A 1 -11.39 -34.58 -9.03
CA MET A 1 -10.28 -34.63 -10.01
C MET A 1 -8.96 -34.88 -9.29
N LYS A 2 -8.04 -35.66 -9.86
CA LYS A 2 -6.73 -35.97 -9.23
C LYS A 2 -5.90 -34.72 -8.93
N ALA A 3 -5.96 -33.71 -9.80
CA ALA A 3 -5.31 -32.41 -9.57
C ALA A 3 -5.77 -31.72 -8.27
N SER A 4 -7.05 -31.80 -7.93
CA SER A 4 -7.58 -31.26 -6.66
C SER A 4 -6.96 -31.95 -5.45
N GLN A 5 -6.73 -33.27 -5.51
CA GLN A 5 -6.08 -34.00 -4.42
C GLN A 5 -4.63 -33.57 -4.21
N PHE A 6 -3.89 -33.35 -5.31
CA PHE A 6 -2.53 -32.81 -5.23
C PHE A 6 -2.51 -31.39 -4.66
N TYR A 7 -3.46 -30.54 -5.06
CA TYR A 7 -3.59 -29.20 -4.50
C TYR A 7 -3.82 -29.22 -2.99
N THR A 8 -4.79 -30.03 -2.51
CA THR A 8 -5.07 -30.17 -1.06
C THR A 8 -3.89 -30.78 -0.29
N SER A 9 -3.00 -31.51 -0.97
CA SER A 9 -1.77 -32.07 -0.39
C SER A 9 -0.56 -31.13 -0.54
N GLU A 10 -0.77 -29.86 -0.90
CA GLU A 10 0.25 -28.82 -1.12
C GLU A 10 1.28 -29.16 -2.23
N LYS A 11 0.93 -30.12 -3.10
CA LYS A 11 1.74 -30.53 -4.26
C LYS A 11 1.35 -29.72 -5.48
N TYR A 12 1.64 -28.42 -5.43
CA TYR A 12 1.12 -27.45 -6.41
C TYR A 12 1.64 -27.70 -7.83
N LEU A 13 2.91 -28.09 -8.00
CA LEU A 13 3.49 -28.36 -9.32
C LEU A 13 2.91 -29.62 -9.96
N GLU A 14 2.66 -30.65 -9.16
CA GLU A 14 1.97 -31.86 -9.59
C GLU A 14 0.51 -31.59 -9.92
N SER A 15 -0.16 -30.74 -9.13
CA SER A 15 -1.52 -30.29 -9.43
C SER A 15 -1.58 -29.58 -10.79
N ILE A 16 -0.67 -28.63 -11.04
CA ILE A 16 -0.54 -27.94 -12.34
C ILE A 16 -0.34 -28.94 -13.49
N THR A 17 0.53 -29.94 -13.29
CA THR A 17 0.81 -30.96 -14.30
C THR A 17 -0.43 -31.79 -14.62
N GLU A 18 -1.20 -32.20 -13.61
CA GLU A 18 -2.44 -32.93 -13.83
C GLU A 18 -3.53 -32.05 -14.46
N CYS A 19 -3.64 -30.76 -14.10
CA CYS A 19 -4.55 -29.83 -14.78
C CYS A 19 -4.23 -29.72 -16.27
N LYS A 20 -2.94 -29.57 -16.63
CA LYS A 20 -2.49 -29.54 -18.03
C LYS A 20 -2.88 -30.83 -18.79
N ARG A 21 -2.79 -31.99 -18.13
CA ARG A 21 -3.25 -33.26 -18.71
C ARG A 21 -4.76 -33.30 -18.94
N VAL A 22 -5.54 -32.84 -17.96
CA VAL A 22 -7.01 -32.77 -18.10
C VAL A 22 -7.38 -31.88 -19.27
N ILE A 23 -6.79 -30.68 -19.36
CA ILE A 23 -7.02 -29.74 -20.46
C ILE A 23 -6.64 -30.37 -21.81
N TYR A 24 -5.54 -31.12 -21.87
CA TYR A 24 -5.07 -31.77 -23.10
C TYR A 24 -6.01 -32.89 -23.60
N PHE A 25 -6.54 -33.71 -22.68
CA PHE A 25 -7.39 -34.86 -23.04
C PHE A 25 -8.88 -34.52 -23.13
N ASP A 26 -9.32 -33.41 -22.53
CA ASP A 26 -10.72 -32.96 -22.59
C ASP A 26 -11.00 -32.20 -23.90
N SER A 27 -11.31 -32.96 -24.95
CA SER A 27 -11.61 -32.42 -26.29
C SER A 27 -12.91 -31.59 -26.34
N GLU A 28 -13.87 -31.89 -25.47
CA GLU A 28 -15.16 -31.21 -25.39
C GLU A 28 -15.12 -29.96 -24.51
N LYS A 29 -14.01 -29.73 -23.81
CA LYS A 29 -13.74 -28.59 -22.93
C LYS A 29 -14.67 -28.48 -21.73
N LEU A 30 -15.33 -29.58 -21.35
CA LEU A 30 -16.28 -29.62 -20.24
C LEU A 30 -15.66 -29.28 -18.88
N TYR A 31 -14.37 -29.59 -18.71
CA TYR A 31 -13.62 -29.42 -17.47
C TYR A 31 -12.59 -28.29 -17.53
N HIS A 32 -12.51 -27.56 -18.64
CA HIS A 32 -11.48 -26.52 -18.84
C HIS A 32 -11.57 -25.43 -17.77
N SER A 33 -12.76 -24.90 -17.50
CA SER A 33 -12.96 -23.85 -16.49
C SER A 33 -12.40 -24.29 -15.12
N THR A 34 -12.84 -25.43 -14.61
CA THR A 34 -12.39 -25.99 -13.33
C THR A 34 -10.90 -26.35 -13.30
N ALA A 35 -10.37 -26.90 -14.38
CA ALA A 35 -8.95 -27.25 -14.47
C ALA A 35 -8.06 -26.01 -14.46
N TYR A 36 -8.44 -24.98 -15.21
CA TYR A 36 -7.73 -23.69 -15.23
C TYR A 36 -7.85 -22.97 -13.88
N GLU A 37 -8.99 -23.03 -13.20
CA GLU A 37 -9.15 -22.46 -11.87
C GLU A 37 -8.21 -23.09 -10.85
N ILE A 38 -8.19 -24.43 -10.76
CA ILE A 38 -7.29 -25.16 -9.84
C ILE A 38 -5.82 -24.92 -10.21
N MET A 39 -5.52 -24.80 -11.50
CA MET A 39 -4.18 -24.45 -11.95
C MET A 39 -3.80 -23.03 -11.51
N GLY A 40 -4.73 -22.07 -11.58
CA GLY A 40 -4.52 -20.71 -11.08
C GLY A 40 -4.29 -20.67 -9.57
N ASP A 41 -5.09 -21.42 -8.81
CA ASP A 41 -4.92 -21.54 -7.35
C ASP A 41 -3.55 -22.15 -7.02
N SER A 42 -3.14 -23.20 -7.74
CA SER A 42 -1.83 -23.83 -7.57
C SER A 42 -0.67 -22.91 -7.92
N TYR A 43 -0.77 -22.13 -9.01
CA TYR A 43 0.24 -21.13 -9.36
C TYR A 43 0.33 -20.04 -8.28
N LYS A 44 -0.80 -19.58 -7.74
CA LYS A 44 -0.85 -18.56 -6.68
C LYS A 44 -0.13 -19.05 -5.42
N GLU A 45 -0.44 -20.25 -4.93
CA GLU A 45 0.22 -20.82 -3.74
C GLU A 45 1.71 -21.09 -3.97
N ALA A 46 2.12 -21.39 -5.21
CA ALA A 46 3.52 -21.53 -5.59
C ALA A 46 4.24 -20.18 -5.86
N GLY A 47 3.57 -19.03 -5.69
CA GLY A 47 4.14 -17.69 -5.89
C GLY A 47 4.23 -17.21 -7.36
N PHE A 48 3.73 -18.01 -8.32
CA PHE A 48 3.70 -17.69 -9.75
C PHE A 48 2.47 -16.84 -10.10
N PHE A 49 2.44 -15.61 -9.58
CA PHE A 49 1.25 -14.78 -9.64
C PHE A 49 0.81 -14.34 -11.05
N SER A 50 1.75 -14.22 -12.00
CA SER A 50 1.41 -13.84 -13.38
C SER A 50 0.71 -15.00 -14.10
N GLU A 51 1.22 -16.21 -13.90
CA GLU A 51 0.69 -17.46 -14.41
C GLU A 51 -0.66 -17.79 -13.79
N ALA A 52 -0.83 -17.48 -12.50
CA ALA A 52 -2.12 -17.59 -11.82
C ALA A 52 -3.19 -16.71 -12.46
N VAL A 53 -2.89 -15.43 -12.73
CA VAL A 53 -3.82 -14.51 -13.42
C VAL A 53 -4.14 -14.99 -14.83
N GLN A 54 -3.14 -15.49 -15.58
CA GLN A 54 -3.36 -16.07 -16.91
C GLN A 54 -4.27 -17.29 -16.85
N ALA A 55 -4.06 -18.19 -15.89
CA ALA A 55 -4.91 -19.36 -15.69
C ALA A 55 -6.34 -18.94 -15.33
N TYR A 56 -6.55 -17.95 -14.48
CA TYR A 56 -7.89 -17.45 -14.17
C TYR A 56 -8.58 -16.79 -15.37
N ASN A 57 -7.85 -16.07 -16.23
CA ASN A 57 -8.42 -15.53 -17.48
C ASN A 57 -8.88 -16.67 -18.42
N LEU A 58 -8.13 -17.77 -18.49
CA LEU A 58 -8.53 -18.95 -19.25
C LEU A 58 -9.75 -19.63 -18.61
N ALA A 59 -9.76 -19.77 -17.28
CA ALA A 59 -10.90 -20.35 -16.55
C ALA A 59 -12.20 -19.56 -16.79
N GLU A 60 -12.10 -18.23 -16.82
CA GLU A 60 -13.21 -17.32 -17.09
C GLU A 60 -13.76 -17.48 -18.51
N THR A 61 -12.88 -17.67 -19.50
CA THR A 61 -13.27 -17.88 -20.91
C THR A 61 -14.14 -19.13 -21.10
N PHE A 62 -13.97 -20.14 -20.25
CA PHE A 62 -14.73 -21.39 -20.28
C PHE A 62 -15.83 -21.45 -19.22
N SER A 63 -16.07 -20.36 -18.47
CA SER A 63 -17.11 -20.29 -17.46
C SER A 63 -18.37 -19.65 -18.04
N PHE A 64 -19.53 -20.27 -17.75
CA PHE A 64 -20.85 -19.75 -18.13
C PHE A 64 -21.70 -19.35 -16.92
N ASN A 65 -21.18 -19.56 -15.71
CA ASN A 65 -21.86 -19.24 -14.47
C ASN A 65 -21.35 -17.89 -13.96
N GLU A 66 -22.27 -16.93 -13.78
CA GLU A 66 -21.99 -15.59 -13.27
C GLU A 66 -21.26 -15.62 -11.92
N GLU A 67 -21.66 -16.49 -10.99
CA GLU A 67 -21.01 -16.66 -9.69
C GLU A 67 -19.57 -17.16 -9.84
N ALA A 68 -19.33 -18.08 -10.77
CA ALA A 68 -17.97 -18.57 -11.04
C ALA A 68 -17.10 -17.47 -11.67
N ILE A 69 -17.66 -16.68 -12.58
CA ILE A 69 -16.97 -15.52 -13.19
C ILE A 69 -16.61 -14.48 -12.12
N PHE A 70 -17.55 -14.16 -11.23
CA PHE A 70 -17.32 -13.26 -10.09
C PHE A 70 -16.13 -13.74 -9.25
N ASN A 71 -16.15 -14.99 -8.82
CA ASN A 71 -15.11 -15.58 -7.98
C ASN A 71 -13.73 -15.58 -8.67
N LEU A 72 -13.67 -15.87 -9.97
CA LEU A 72 -12.43 -15.83 -10.75
C LEU A 72 -11.87 -14.40 -10.86
N LYS A 73 -12.73 -13.40 -11.12
CA LYS A 73 -12.31 -11.99 -11.12
C LYS A 73 -11.83 -11.55 -9.75
N LEU A 74 -12.49 -11.97 -8.69
CA LEU A 74 -12.06 -11.68 -7.32
C LEU A 74 -10.70 -12.29 -6.98
N LYS A 75 -10.44 -13.54 -7.40
CA LYS A 75 -9.10 -14.15 -7.28
C LYS A 75 -8.03 -13.31 -8.00
N LYS A 76 -8.34 -12.75 -9.18
CA LYS A 76 -7.44 -11.82 -9.88
C LYS A 76 -7.25 -10.50 -9.11
N VAL A 77 -8.28 -9.94 -8.49
CA VAL A 77 -8.17 -8.72 -7.64
C VAL A 77 -7.18 -8.96 -6.51
N LYS A 78 -7.35 -10.05 -5.74
CA LYS A 78 -6.47 -10.40 -4.61
C LYS A 78 -5.01 -10.50 -5.03
N ILE A 79 -4.73 -11.15 -6.16
CA ILE A 79 -3.37 -11.23 -6.70
C ILE A 79 -2.82 -9.85 -7.09
N ASN A 80 -3.63 -8.98 -7.71
CA ASN A 80 -3.16 -7.64 -8.06
C ASN A 80 -2.84 -6.79 -6.82
N ILE A 81 -3.58 -6.96 -5.72
CA ILE A 81 -3.27 -6.35 -4.43
C ILE A 81 -1.92 -6.87 -3.91
N LEU A 82 -1.72 -8.20 -3.86
CA LEU A 82 -0.46 -8.82 -3.40
C LEU A 82 0.76 -8.35 -4.20
N ARG A 83 0.60 -8.12 -5.50
CA ARG A 83 1.67 -7.64 -6.39
C ARG A 83 1.83 -6.12 -6.41
N ARG A 84 1.03 -5.38 -5.64
CA ARG A 84 0.96 -3.90 -5.65
C ARG A 84 0.66 -3.31 -7.03
N THR A 85 -0.07 -4.05 -7.88
CA THR A 85 -0.63 -3.54 -9.13
C THR A 85 -2.06 -3.04 -8.90
N THR A 86 -2.20 -2.09 -7.98
CA THR A 86 -3.50 -1.65 -7.41
C THR A 86 -4.40 -0.98 -8.44
N SER A 87 -3.84 -0.31 -9.46
CA SER A 87 -4.60 0.22 -10.60
C SER A 87 -5.38 -0.87 -11.35
N ASN A 88 -4.79 -2.06 -11.52
CA ASN A 88 -5.47 -3.21 -12.12
C ASN A 88 -6.53 -3.80 -11.17
N ALA A 89 -6.28 -3.79 -9.87
CA ALA A 89 -7.26 -4.21 -8.87
C ALA A 89 -8.49 -3.30 -8.91
N HIS A 90 -8.30 -1.97 -8.90
CA HIS A 90 -9.39 -1.00 -9.06
C HIS A 90 -10.18 -1.22 -10.35
N ARG A 91 -9.51 -1.35 -11.50
CA ARG A 91 -10.17 -1.61 -12.78
C ARG A 91 -11.05 -2.86 -12.73
N LEU A 92 -10.55 -3.96 -12.15
CA LEU A 92 -11.33 -5.21 -12.00
C LEU A 92 -12.50 -5.04 -11.03
N LEU A 93 -12.32 -4.27 -9.95
CA LEU A 93 -13.39 -3.97 -9.00
C LEU A 93 -14.47 -3.07 -9.60
N ASP A 94 -14.10 -2.10 -10.44
CA ASP A 94 -15.06 -1.26 -11.17
C ASP A 94 -15.86 -2.10 -12.18
N GLU A 95 -15.18 -3.03 -12.86
CA GLU A 95 -15.82 -3.99 -13.76
C GLU A 95 -16.81 -4.90 -13.00
N LEU A 96 -16.42 -5.41 -11.83
CA LEU A 96 -17.29 -6.21 -10.96
C LEU A 96 -18.50 -5.41 -10.47
N ASP A 97 -18.29 -4.19 -10.00
CA ASP A 97 -19.35 -3.30 -9.51
C ASP A 97 -20.40 -3.02 -10.60
N SER A 98 -19.93 -2.71 -11.81
CA SER A 98 -20.81 -2.49 -12.96
C SER A 98 -21.60 -3.73 -13.41
N THR A 99 -21.04 -4.92 -13.21
CA THR A 99 -21.65 -6.19 -13.67
C THR A 99 -22.61 -6.78 -12.64
N PHE A 100 -22.26 -6.72 -11.35
CA PHE A 100 -22.94 -7.41 -10.25
C PHE A 100 -23.69 -6.47 -9.30
N HIS A 101 -23.94 -5.24 -9.76
CA HIS A 101 -24.58 -4.13 -9.06
C HIS A 101 -25.60 -4.56 -7.98
N TYR A 102 -25.42 -4.09 -6.75
CA TYR A 102 -26.18 -4.41 -5.53
C TYR A 102 -26.04 -5.84 -4.98
N SER A 103 -25.67 -6.83 -5.79
CA SER A 103 -25.68 -8.24 -5.36
C SER A 103 -24.42 -8.66 -4.60
N LYS A 104 -23.29 -7.97 -4.85
CA LYS A 104 -21.96 -8.32 -4.33
C LYS A 104 -21.20 -7.12 -3.74
N ASP A 105 -21.91 -6.03 -3.47
CA ASP A 105 -21.35 -4.74 -3.07
C ASP A 105 -20.44 -4.85 -1.85
N GLU A 106 -20.85 -5.57 -0.81
CA GLU A 106 -20.04 -5.73 0.41
C GLU A 106 -18.66 -6.34 0.12
N GLU A 107 -18.61 -7.37 -0.74
CA GLU A 107 -17.36 -8.03 -1.09
C GLU A 107 -16.50 -7.13 -1.98
N ILE A 108 -17.11 -6.39 -2.90
CA ILE A 108 -16.41 -5.42 -3.75
C ILE A 108 -15.82 -4.29 -2.90
N PHE A 109 -16.59 -3.71 -1.97
CA PHE A 109 -16.12 -2.68 -1.04
C PHE A 109 -15.00 -3.21 -0.14
N TYR A 110 -15.11 -4.47 0.32
CA TYR A 110 -14.09 -5.10 1.14
C TYR A 110 -12.73 -5.15 0.44
N TRP A 111 -12.71 -5.64 -0.80
CA TRP A 111 -11.47 -5.74 -1.57
C TRP A 111 -10.99 -4.39 -2.11
N ARG A 112 -11.89 -3.43 -2.33
CA ARG A 112 -11.53 -2.04 -2.64
C ARG A 112 -10.84 -1.35 -1.45
N GLY A 113 -11.34 -1.56 -0.23
CA GLY A 113 -10.70 -1.12 1.00
C GLY A 113 -9.28 -1.69 1.16
N TRP A 114 -9.11 -2.99 0.93
CA TRP A 114 -7.78 -3.62 0.90
C TRP A 114 -6.86 -3.05 -0.20
N THR A 115 -7.41 -2.69 -1.35
CA THR A 115 -6.64 -2.05 -2.42
C THR A 115 -6.07 -0.71 -1.94
N TYR A 116 -6.90 0.14 -1.32
CA TYR A 116 -6.46 1.42 -0.75
C TYR A 116 -5.46 1.28 0.40
N ILE A 117 -5.57 0.24 1.25
CA ILE A 117 -4.55 -0.08 2.28
C ILE A 117 -3.18 -0.26 1.63
N PHE A 118 -3.10 -0.99 0.52
CA PHE A 118 -1.84 -1.25 -0.18
C PHE A 118 -1.31 -0.05 -0.97
N GLU A 119 -2.14 0.97 -1.18
CA GLU A 119 -1.78 2.29 -1.71
C GLU A 119 -1.35 3.28 -0.63
N ASP A 120 -1.36 2.89 0.64
CA ASP A 120 -1.10 3.76 1.80
C ASP A 120 -2.15 4.88 1.98
N ASP A 121 -3.33 4.74 1.34
CA ASP A 121 -4.49 5.62 1.46
C ASP A 121 -5.52 5.06 2.45
N TRP A 122 -5.17 5.16 3.73
CA TRP A 122 -5.97 4.66 4.85
C TRP A 122 -7.33 5.36 4.97
N LYS A 123 -7.42 6.62 4.56
CA LYS A 123 -8.66 7.38 4.58
C LYS A 123 -9.65 6.84 3.55
N SER A 124 -9.22 6.61 2.31
CA SER A 124 -10.10 6.01 1.30
C SER A 124 -10.47 4.57 1.67
N ALA A 125 -9.54 3.81 2.27
CA ALA A 125 -9.82 2.48 2.78
C ALA A 125 -10.94 2.48 3.85
N SER A 126 -10.90 3.40 4.82
CA SER A 126 -11.93 3.47 5.86
C SER A 126 -13.31 3.83 5.30
N ILE A 127 -13.36 4.70 4.28
CA ILE A 127 -14.60 5.06 3.58
C ILE A 127 -15.21 3.83 2.91
N GLU A 128 -14.42 3.00 2.24
CA GLU A 128 -14.94 1.76 1.63
C GLU A 128 -15.47 0.77 2.67
N PHE A 129 -14.73 0.54 3.76
CA PHE A 129 -15.21 -0.36 4.82
C PHE A 129 -16.48 0.16 5.53
N THR A 130 -16.68 1.48 5.58
CA THR A 130 -17.90 2.11 6.12
C THR A 130 -19.14 1.75 5.30
N LYS A 131 -19.00 1.52 3.98
CA LYS A 131 -20.12 1.14 3.10
C LYS A 131 -20.64 -0.27 3.39
N ILE A 132 -19.80 -1.13 3.98
CA ILE A 132 -20.18 -2.48 4.42
C ILE A 132 -20.90 -2.38 5.76
N ASP A 133 -20.22 -1.82 6.76
CA ASP A 133 -20.76 -1.58 8.09
C ASP A 133 -20.05 -0.36 8.72
N SER A 134 -20.83 0.57 9.25
CA SER A 134 -20.33 1.72 10.02
C SER A 134 -19.44 1.34 11.21
N LEU A 135 -19.59 0.12 11.75
CA LEU A 135 -18.82 -0.42 12.88
C LEU A 135 -17.74 -1.43 12.44
N HIS A 136 -17.47 -1.55 11.14
CA HIS A 136 -16.52 -2.52 10.61
C HIS A 136 -15.12 -2.39 11.25
N GLU A 137 -14.51 -3.50 11.67
CA GLU A 137 -13.21 -3.50 12.36
C GLU A 137 -12.11 -2.79 11.55
N LEU A 138 -12.02 -3.12 10.25
CA LEU A 138 -11.04 -2.50 9.36
C LEU A 138 -11.27 -1.01 9.14
N LYS A 139 -12.51 -0.50 9.27
CA LYS A 139 -12.77 0.95 9.22
C LYS A 139 -12.05 1.64 10.38
N ASN A 140 -12.35 1.21 11.61
CA ASN A 140 -11.77 1.80 12.82
C ASN A 140 -10.25 1.64 12.84
N PHE A 141 -9.73 0.52 12.35
CA PHE A 141 -8.29 0.31 12.17
C PHE A 141 -7.68 1.33 11.21
N CYS A 142 -8.25 1.51 10.02
CA CYS A 142 -7.74 2.46 9.03
C CYS A 142 -7.82 3.91 9.52
N GLU A 143 -8.92 4.29 10.18
CA GLU A 143 -9.05 5.63 10.80
C GLU A 143 -7.99 5.86 11.87
N LYS A 144 -7.70 4.85 12.70
CA LYS A 144 -6.62 4.95 13.69
C LYS A 144 -5.27 5.17 13.02
N VAL A 145 -4.95 4.39 11.98
CA VAL A 145 -3.68 4.52 11.26
C VAL A 145 -3.56 5.89 10.58
N ASP A 146 -4.61 6.37 9.92
CA ASP A 146 -4.64 7.69 9.29
C ASP A 146 -4.41 8.81 10.32
N ASN A 147 -5.06 8.74 11.48
CA ASN A 147 -4.90 9.71 12.57
C ASN A 147 -3.52 9.67 13.24
N GLU A 148 -2.82 8.52 13.22
CA GLU A 148 -1.46 8.41 13.75
C GLU A 148 -0.42 9.03 12.80
N LYS A 149 -0.72 9.14 11.50
CA LYS A 149 0.21 9.70 10.52
C LYS A 149 0.37 11.21 10.68
N TYR A 150 1.59 11.67 10.47
CA TYR A 150 2.00 13.06 10.57
C TYR A 150 1.85 13.79 9.23
N SER A 151 1.45 15.05 9.26
CA SER A 151 1.34 15.87 8.05
C SER A 151 2.71 16.42 7.62
N VAL A 152 3.18 15.99 6.45
CA VAL A 152 4.43 16.46 5.83
C VAL A 152 4.39 17.97 5.56
N THR A 153 3.29 18.47 4.99
CA THR A 153 3.12 19.89 4.68
C THR A 153 3.12 20.75 5.93
N PHE A 154 2.46 20.30 7.00
CA PHE A 154 2.48 20.99 8.27
C PHE A 154 3.89 21.06 8.84
N ALA A 155 4.61 19.93 8.87
CA ALA A 155 5.97 19.85 9.38
C ALA A 155 6.95 20.78 8.64
N LYS A 156 6.84 20.88 7.31
CA LYS A 156 7.62 21.82 6.49
C LYS A 156 7.30 23.26 6.85
N THR A 157 6.02 23.60 6.97
CA THR A 157 5.55 24.96 7.30
C THR A 157 6.10 25.42 8.64
N ILE A 158 5.95 24.61 9.68
CA ILE A 158 6.46 24.99 11.01
C ILE A 158 7.99 25.06 11.02
N SER A 159 8.68 24.21 10.26
CA SER A 159 10.16 24.24 10.15
C SER A 159 10.69 25.48 9.44
N ALA A 160 9.91 26.04 8.51
CA ALA A 160 10.23 27.33 7.90
C ALA A 160 10.11 28.48 8.92
N ILE A 161 9.14 28.42 9.82
CA ILE A 161 8.97 29.45 10.87
C ILE A 161 10.02 29.30 11.97
N LEU A 162 10.18 28.07 12.48
CA LEU A 162 11.08 27.73 13.57
C LEU A 162 11.88 26.48 13.17
N PRO A 163 13.18 26.63 12.83
CA PRO A 163 14.00 25.50 12.43
C PRO A 163 13.98 24.35 13.44
N GLY A 164 13.82 23.13 12.94
CA GLY A 164 13.77 21.91 13.75
C GLY A 164 12.40 21.57 14.37
N SER A 165 11.41 22.45 14.28
CA SER A 165 10.07 22.18 14.83
C SER A 165 9.34 21.04 14.12
N GLY A 166 9.49 20.86 12.81
CA GLY A 166 8.92 19.72 12.07
C GLY A 166 9.51 18.38 12.50
N GLN A 167 10.80 18.35 12.82
CA GLN A 167 11.47 17.15 13.34
C GLN A 167 10.94 16.79 14.73
N ILE A 168 10.80 17.78 15.61
CA ILE A 168 10.19 17.62 16.94
C ILE A 168 8.75 17.12 16.83
N TYR A 169 7.97 17.67 15.89
CA TYR A 169 6.59 17.26 15.63
C TYR A 169 6.49 15.75 15.32
N SER A 170 7.41 15.21 14.53
CA SER A 170 7.51 13.76 14.26
C SER A 170 8.20 12.92 15.35
N GLY A 171 8.53 13.50 16.51
CA GLY A 171 9.20 12.80 17.62
C GLY A 171 10.73 12.74 17.54
N HIS A 172 11.35 13.36 16.52
CA HIS A 172 12.81 13.41 16.37
C HIS A 172 13.42 14.61 17.12
N TYR A 173 13.29 14.61 18.45
CA TYR A 173 13.66 15.74 19.31
C TYR A 173 15.12 16.18 19.18
N VAL A 174 16.07 15.23 19.19
CA VAL A 174 17.50 15.53 19.11
C VAL A 174 17.83 16.21 17.77
N ASN A 175 17.30 15.68 16.67
CA ASN A 175 17.50 16.26 15.34
C ASN A 175 16.93 17.68 15.27
N GLY A 176 15.75 17.90 15.84
CA GLY A 176 15.12 19.21 15.94
C GLY A 176 15.96 20.23 16.69
N LEU A 177 16.48 19.86 17.86
CA LEU A 177 17.35 20.74 18.66
C LEU A 177 18.67 21.04 17.94
N VAL A 178 19.26 20.07 17.25
CA VAL A 178 20.47 20.27 16.44
C VAL A 178 20.20 21.23 15.28
N SER A 179 19.07 21.05 14.57
CA SER A 179 18.66 21.94 13.49
C SER A 179 18.45 23.38 13.98
N LEU A 180 17.79 23.55 15.13
CA LEU A 180 17.63 24.85 15.77
C LEU A 180 18.99 25.46 16.13
N GLY A 181 19.85 24.69 16.80
CA GLY A 181 21.18 25.13 17.21
C GLY A 181 22.03 25.63 16.05
N TRP A 182 22.06 24.90 14.93
CA TRP A 182 22.80 25.34 13.75
C TRP A 182 22.24 26.62 13.14
N ASN A 183 20.91 26.74 13.05
CA ASN A 183 20.28 27.93 12.50
C ASN A 183 20.52 29.16 13.38
N VAL A 184 20.41 29.01 14.70
CA VAL A 184 20.70 30.09 15.66
C VAL A 184 22.17 30.48 15.62
N LEU A 185 23.09 29.51 15.61
CA LEU A 185 24.54 29.77 15.57
C LEU A 185 24.94 30.56 14.32
N TRP A 186 24.56 30.08 13.13
CA TRP A 186 24.96 30.74 11.87
C TRP A 186 24.22 32.05 11.64
N GLY A 187 22.96 32.16 12.06
CA GLY A 187 22.24 33.43 12.06
C GLY A 187 22.90 34.46 12.97
N TYR A 188 23.25 34.07 14.20
CA TYR A 188 23.96 34.94 15.14
C TYR A 188 25.33 35.38 14.62
N LEU A 189 26.13 34.45 14.09
CA LEU A 189 27.45 34.76 13.54
C LEU A 189 27.37 35.68 12.31
N SER A 190 26.34 35.52 11.48
CA SER A 190 26.07 36.43 10.35
C SER A 190 25.79 37.84 10.85
N ILE A 191 24.85 38.01 11.80
CA ILE A 191 24.52 39.32 12.39
C ILE A 191 25.73 39.95 13.06
N LYS A 192 26.52 39.15 13.80
CA LYS A 192 27.74 39.61 14.47
C LYS A 192 28.79 40.11 13.47
N ALA A 193 28.96 39.44 12.33
CA ALA A 193 29.88 39.89 11.28
C ALA A 193 29.43 41.23 10.67
N PHE A 194 28.15 41.39 10.35
CA PHE A 194 27.61 42.65 9.84
C PHE A 194 27.75 43.80 10.84
N LYS A 195 27.49 43.56 12.14
CA LYS A 195 27.68 44.58 13.19
C LYS A 195 29.14 44.99 13.41
N ALA A 196 30.09 44.19 12.97
CA ALA A 196 31.52 44.46 13.06
C ALA A 196 32.10 45.00 11.74
N ASP A 197 31.26 45.50 10.82
CA ASP A 197 31.62 45.98 9.48
C ASP A 197 32.39 44.97 8.61
N ARG A 198 32.33 43.69 8.97
CA ARG A 198 32.91 42.57 8.20
C ARG A 198 31.91 42.07 7.16
N ILE A 199 31.61 42.94 6.20
CA ILE A 199 30.53 42.74 5.21
C ILE A 199 30.73 41.46 4.40
N PHE A 200 31.95 41.20 3.91
CA PHE A 200 32.26 39.98 3.14
C PHE A 200 32.02 38.71 3.96
N ASP A 201 32.49 38.67 5.21
CA ASP A 201 32.29 37.51 6.08
C ASP A 201 30.82 37.29 6.41
N GLY A 202 30.07 38.38 6.66
CA GLY A 202 28.62 38.32 6.87
C GLY A 202 27.90 37.70 5.69
N MET A 203 28.25 38.11 4.46
CA MET A 203 27.71 37.50 3.23
C MET A 203 28.10 36.03 3.08
N MET A 204 29.36 35.67 3.33
CA MET A 204 29.82 34.29 3.21
C MET A 204 29.15 33.36 4.22
N ILE A 205 29.07 33.77 5.49
CA ILE A 205 28.43 32.97 6.55
C ILE A 205 26.92 32.84 6.26
N SER A 206 26.23 33.94 5.93
CA SER A 206 24.79 33.89 5.67
C SER A 206 24.45 33.02 4.45
N SER A 207 25.17 33.20 3.33
CA SER A 207 24.87 32.47 2.10
C SER A 207 25.29 31.00 2.12
N LEU A 208 26.50 30.70 2.59
CA LEU A 208 27.06 29.34 2.52
C LEU A 208 26.67 28.48 3.71
N LEU A 209 26.43 29.08 4.88
CA LEU A 209 26.11 28.35 6.10
C LEU A 209 24.67 28.55 6.50
N TRP A 210 24.24 29.79 6.81
CA TRP A 210 22.91 29.98 7.38
C TRP A 210 21.79 29.53 6.44
N LEU A 211 21.78 29.99 5.18
CA LEU A 211 20.78 29.56 4.19
C LEU A 211 20.86 28.06 3.89
N ARG A 212 22.06 27.47 3.89
CA ARG A 212 22.25 26.04 3.69
C ARG A 212 21.58 25.22 4.81
N PHE A 213 21.86 25.56 6.06
CA PHE A 213 21.27 24.87 7.21
C PHE A 213 19.78 25.18 7.36
N TYR A 214 19.34 26.38 6.97
CA TYR A 214 17.93 26.74 6.94
C TYR A 214 17.17 25.90 5.91
N ASN A 215 17.58 25.89 4.64
CA ASN A 215 16.88 25.07 3.64
C ASN A 215 16.99 23.57 3.94
N GLY A 216 18.15 23.12 4.41
CA GLY A 216 18.36 21.74 4.82
C GLY A 216 17.43 21.30 5.96
N ASN A 217 17.12 22.19 6.91
CA ASN A 217 16.20 21.84 8.00
C ASN A 217 14.79 21.52 7.50
N ILE A 218 14.28 22.30 6.54
CA ILE A 218 12.94 22.11 5.97
C ILE A 218 12.86 20.78 5.22
N SER A 219 13.86 20.49 4.36
CA SER A 219 13.94 19.21 3.63
C SER A 219 14.12 18.02 4.58
N ASN A 220 14.91 18.17 5.64
CA ASN A 220 15.07 17.10 6.64
C ASN A 220 13.78 16.84 7.40
N SER A 221 13.02 17.87 7.76
CA SER A 221 11.72 17.69 8.43
C SER A 221 10.74 16.88 7.59
N GLU A 222 10.69 17.12 6.28
CA GLU A 222 9.92 16.29 5.35
C GLU A 222 10.37 14.83 5.39
N LYS A 223 11.68 14.59 5.26
CA LYS A 223 12.25 13.24 5.30
C LYS A 223 11.90 12.49 6.58
N PHE A 224 12.11 13.10 7.75
CA PHE A 224 11.83 12.47 9.05
C PHE A 224 10.35 12.13 9.23
N VAL A 225 9.45 13.01 8.79
CA VAL A 225 8.02 12.76 8.82
C VAL A 225 7.63 11.62 7.89
N THR A 226 8.18 11.58 6.67
CA THR A 226 7.95 10.49 5.72
C THR A 226 8.44 9.16 6.27
N GLU A 227 9.63 9.11 6.86
CA GLU A 227 10.17 7.91 7.51
C GLU A 227 9.27 7.45 8.66
N LYS A 228 8.80 8.38 9.51
CA LYS A 228 7.90 8.05 10.62
C LYS A 228 6.55 7.53 10.14
N ASN A 229 6.00 8.11 9.09
CA ASN A 229 4.76 7.63 8.47
C ASN A 229 4.93 6.24 7.85
N GLN A 230 6.08 5.96 7.22
CA GLN A 230 6.39 4.62 6.71
C GLN A 230 6.50 3.59 7.83
N GLU A 231 7.08 3.96 8.98
CA GLU A 231 7.11 3.09 10.17
C GLU A 231 5.69 2.75 10.65
N ILE A 232 4.80 3.74 10.74
CA ILE A 232 3.39 3.56 11.10
C ILE A 232 2.69 2.60 10.12
N THR A 233 2.83 2.85 8.82
CA THR A 233 2.28 2.00 7.76
C THR A 233 2.81 0.57 7.85
N ASN A 234 4.11 0.38 8.04
CA ASN A 234 4.72 -0.95 8.13
C ASN A 234 4.23 -1.71 9.38
N ASN A 235 4.10 -1.04 10.52
CA ASN A 235 3.55 -1.62 11.73
C ASN A 235 2.07 -2.03 11.54
N ALA A 236 1.29 -1.20 10.85
CA ALA A 236 -0.09 -1.49 10.51
C ALA A 236 -0.21 -2.73 9.59
N LEU A 237 0.61 -2.80 8.53
CA LEU A 237 0.65 -3.95 7.64
C LEU A 237 1.11 -5.23 8.36
N TYR A 238 2.10 -5.12 9.26
CA TYR A 238 2.54 -6.25 10.08
C TYR A 238 1.42 -6.77 11.00
N TYR A 239 0.63 -5.88 11.60
CA TYR A 239 -0.56 -6.24 12.38
C TYR A 239 -1.60 -6.95 11.50
N LEU A 240 -1.91 -6.40 10.33
CA LEU A 240 -2.87 -7.01 9.38
C LEU A 240 -2.41 -8.41 8.93
N GLN A 241 -1.11 -8.59 8.70
CA GLN A 241 -0.57 -9.88 8.30
C GLN A 241 -0.69 -10.93 9.42
N ASN A 242 -0.34 -10.57 10.66
CA ASN A 242 -0.13 -11.56 11.72
C ASN A 242 -1.27 -11.66 12.76
N GLN A 243 -2.06 -10.61 12.95
CA GLN A 243 -3.04 -10.52 14.04
C GLN A 243 -4.49 -10.42 13.54
N TYR A 244 -4.72 -9.75 12.41
CA TYR A 244 -6.05 -9.68 11.83
C TYR A 244 -6.54 -11.07 11.41
N LYS A 245 -7.78 -11.42 11.77
CA LYS A 245 -8.37 -12.75 11.55
C LYS A 245 -9.31 -12.81 10.35
N GLY A 246 -9.68 -11.68 9.76
CA GLY A 246 -10.51 -11.65 8.57
C GLY A 246 -9.76 -12.07 7.31
N MET A 247 -10.47 -12.07 6.17
CA MET A 247 -9.90 -12.42 4.88
C MET A 247 -8.80 -11.42 4.48
N LYS A 248 -7.75 -11.94 3.86
CA LYS A 248 -6.61 -11.15 3.40
C LYS A 248 -6.38 -11.42 1.92
N PRO A 249 -5.75 -10.48 1.19
CA PRO A 249 -5.36 -10.69 -0.20
C PRO A 249 -4.49 -11.95 -0.37
#